data_AF-A0A171AZE4-F1
#
_entry.id   AF-A0A171AZE4-F1
#
_cell.length_a   1.000
_cell.length_b   1.000
_cell.length_c   1.000
_cell.angle_alpha   90.00
_cell.angle_beta   90.00
_cell.angle_gamma   90.00
#
_symmetry.space_group_name_H-M   'P 1'
#
loop_
_entity.id
_entity.type
_entity.pdbx_description
1 polymer ?
#
loop_
_entity_poly.entity_id
_entity_poly.type
_entity_poly.pdbx_seq_one_letter_code
_entity_poly.pdbx_strand_id
1 'polypeptide(L)'
;QVYEAKIKDIREKKFSYNNTGYEYNYNTKVFGGPFDNVDHLDYKISYFREDVGLNNMYALFMLKLPSWMCPYRYVGTNLYKRGETFYFVHQQLYARYTLARLANGLPFTERLEWESPIKVGYNPRVAHYNGLSFHTRPDNLIPEHFKKEHVEKAKLLEKRILDVIDSASVWDTANTTLLPIDDENGLEMLSRLIYGTTERPNRKYFPSYYWHVIETLGYLINTANEHNFLGEALSTQLTSLRDPVFYQFVNRLLWLYQGYYKQRRPYTKEELSFPGVTVKDFEVDEFVTYFDRFEYEITNGIPMKSPYDYTDYIYHARPYRLNHKPYTFKITINSEKQIDGVVRVYIGPKYDSEHRLLNLEQSRMAYMDLDHFPVKLNYGKNVIERSYSDSHIFGQEPEGFRSLYRRLVNSINNSEPFYINERHSCGVPYRFQLPRGWKSGQPFVIAVIVTPAVLTEAVQENGPLGPCGTATSQDKKSLGFPFDRPIEESRFHLSNILFKDVFSIS
;
A
#
# COMPACT_ATOMS: atom_id res chain seq x y z
N GLN A 1 -9.21 22.98 -20.35
CA GLN A 1 -7.76 23.32 -20.44
C GLN A 1 -7.01 22.51 -21.48
N VAL A 2 -6.85 21.19 -21.33
CA VAL A 2 -6.05 20.37 -22.28
C VAL A 2 -6.71 20.30 -23.67
N TYR A 3 -7.99 19.96 -23.73
CA TYR A 3 -8.78 19.98 -24.97
C TYR A 3 -8.81 21.36 -25.64
N GLU A 4 -8.91 22.44 -24.86
CA GLU A 4 -8.89 23.81 -25.40
C GLU A 4 -7.53 24.17 -26.00
N ALA A 5 -6.43 23.70 -25.41
CA ALA A 5 -5.09 23.90 -25.97
C ALA A 5 -4.97 23.23 -27.34
N LYS A 6 -5.50 22.00 -27.44
CA LYS A 6 -5.58 21.27 -28.71
C LYS A 6 -6.45 21.99 -29.74
N ILE A 7 -7.65 22.45 -29.36
CA ILE A 7 -8.55 23.19 -30.26
C ILE A 7 -7.88 24.47 -30.79
N LYS A 8 -7.02 25.09 -29.98
CA LYS A 8 -6.22 26.26 -30.35
C LYS A 8 -4.91 25.93 -31.09
N ASP A 9 -4.72 24.67 -31.50
CA ASP A 9 -3.51 24.17 -32.17
C ASP A 9 -2.19 24.44 -31.42
N ILE A 10 -2.25 24.47 -30.08
CA ILE A 10 -1.06 24.64 -29.25
C ILE A 10 -0.33 23.29 -29.17
N ARG A 11 0.78 23.15 -29.90
CA ARG A 11 1.52 21.89 -29.98
C ARG A 11 2.13 21.43 -28.67
N GLU A 12 2.66 22.36 -27.88
CA GLU A 12 3.30 22.03 -26.60
C GLU A 12 2.72 22.85 -25.46
N LYS A 13 2.32 22.17 -24.37
CA LYS A 13 1.84 22.86 -23.17
C LYS A 13 2.03 22.04 -21.90
N LYS A 14 2.39 22.72 -20.82
CA LYS A 14 2.46 22.16 -19.47
C LYS A 14 1.26 22.66 -18.65
N PHE A 15 0.51 21.74 -18.07
CA PHE A 15 -0.68 22.01 -17.28
C PHE A 15 -0.35 21.78 -15.81
N SER A 16 -0.54 22.80 -14.97
CA SER A 16 -0.37 22.64 -13.53
C SER A 16 -1.57 21.90 -12.97
N TYR A 17 -1.33 20.80 -12.25
CA TYR A 17 -2.36 20.03 -11.55
C TYR A 17 -2.04 20.06 -10.06
N ASN A 18 -2.71 20.91 -9.30
CA ASN A 18 -2.38 21.07 -7.89
C ASN A 18 -3.19 20.08 -7.05
N ASN A 19 -2.51 19.05 -6.57
CA ASN A 19 -3.03 17.97 -5.74
C ASN A 19 -2.49 18.02 -4.30
N THR A 20 -1.94 19.16 -3.88
CA THR A 20 -1.29 19.31 -2.55
C THR A 20 -2.24 19.17 -1.38
N GLY A 21 -3.55 19.21 -1.63
CA GLY A 21 -4.54 19.20 -0.56
C GLY A 21 -4.66 20.52 0.20
N TYR A 22 -4.22 21.63 -0.39
CA TYR A 22 -4.34 22.97 0.20
C TYR A 22 -5.15 23.95 -0.67
N GLU A 23 -5.78 23.46 -1.74
CA GLU A 23 -6.66 24.30 -2.55
C GLU A 23 -8.01 24.48 -1.88
N TYR A 24 -8.17 25.62 -1.23
CA TYR A 24 -9.47 26.23 -1.07
C TYR A 24 -9.91 26.79 -2.43
N ASN A 25 -10.56 25.96 -3.26
CA ASN A 25 -11.10 26.39 -4.55
C ASN A 25 -12.37 27.24 -4.32
N TYR A 26 -12.18 28.46 -3.81
CA TYR A 26 -13.23 29.46 -3.68
C TYR A 26 -13.71 29.88 -5.07
N ASN A 27 -14.91 29.45 -5.44
CA ASN A 27 -15.54 29.87 -6.69
C ASN A 27 -16.47 31.05 -6.41
N THR A 28 -16.02 32.26 -6.71
CA THR A 28 -16.81 33.50 -6.52
C THR A 28 -18.13 33.51 -7.28
N LYS A 29 -18.34 32.60 -8.24
CA LYS A 29 -19.55 32.52 -9.08
C LYS A 29 -20.55 31.47 -8.60
N VAL A 30 -20.24 30.74 -7.53
CA VAL A 30 -21.12 29.73 -6.93
C VAL A 30 -21.28 30.11 -5.45
N PHE A 31 -22.51 30.04 -4.90
CA PHE A 31 -22.70 30.12 -3.45
C PHE A 31 -21.91 28.96 -2.82
N GLY A 32 -20.82 29.29 -2.15
CA GLY A 32 -19.72 28.39 -1.83
C GLY A 32 -18.56 29.18 -1.23
N GLY A 33 -18.80 29.82 -0.08
CA GLY A 33 -17.81 30.68 0.59
C GLY A 33 -17.05 30.00 1.73
N PRO A 34 -16.11 30.72 2.40
CA PRO A 34 -15.44 30.29 3.64
C PRO A 34 -16.36 29.71 4.72
N PHE A 35 -17.66 30.02 4.63
CA PHE A 35 -18.73 29.58 5.51
C PHE A 35 -19.43 28.28 5.06
N ASP A 36 -19.28 27.86 3.80
CA ASP A 36 -19.70 26.55 3.28
C ASP A 36 -18.60 25.51 3.55
N ASN A 37 -18.14 25.47 4.81
CA ASN A 37 -17.10 24.58 5.23
C ASN A 37 -17.67 23.16 5.22
N VAL A 38 -17.25 22.34 4.27
CA VAL A 38 -17.53 20.91 4.31
C VAL A 38 -16.73 20.36 5.50
N ASP A 39 -17.42 19.77 6.47
CA ASP A 39 -16.90 19.41 7.81
C ASP A 39 -15.74 18.38 7.82
N HIS A 40 -15.23 17.94 6.67
CA HIS A 40 -14.14 16.97 6.59
C HIS A 40 -12.84 17.54 6.01
N LEU A 41 -11.74 17.22 6.69
CA LEU A 41 -10.38 17.71 6.40
C LEU A 41 -9.57 16.71 5.55
N ASP A 42 -10.22 15.70 4.96
CA ASP A 42 -9.58 14.65 4.16
C ASP A 42 -8.91 15.18 2.89
N TYR A 43 -9.22 16.40 2.46
CA TYR A 43 -8.52 17.06 1.36
C TYR A 43 -7.01 17.27 1.68
N LYS A 44 -6.62 17.44 2.95
CA LYS A 44 -5.21 17.65 3.38
C LYS A 44 -4.26 16.52 2.98
N ILE A 45 -4.79 15.32 2.76
CA ILE A 45 -4.03 14.11 2.39
C ILE A 45 -4.19 13.74 0.91
N SER A 46 -4.77 14.62 0.07
CA SER A 46 -4.87 14.39 -1.39
C SER A 46 -3.50 14.17 -2.05
N TYR A 47 -2.42 14.77 -1.53
CA TYR A 47 -1.08 14.55 -2.07
C TYR A 47 -0.62 13.08 -1.99
N PHE A 48 -1.18 12.31 -1.06
CA PHE A 48 -0.93 10.88 -0.92
C PHE A 48 -1.91 10.07 -1.78
N ARG A 49 -3.22 10.32 -1.60
CA ARG A 49 -4.29 9.59 -2.28
C ARG A 49 -4.24 9.73 -3.80
N GLU A 50 -3.91 10.92 -4.30
CA GLU A 50 -3.89 11.24 -5.73
C GLU A 50 -2.50 11.16 -6.37
N ASP A 51 -1.49 10.65 -5.65
CA ASP A 51 -0.16 10.46 -6.22
C ASP A 51 -0.21 9.41 -7.34
N VAL A 52 0.29 9.80 -8.52
CA VAL A 52 0.27 8.96 -9.72
C VAL A 52 1.13 7.72 -9.57
N GLY A 53 2.25 7.81 -8.86
CA GLY A 53 3.16 6.69 -8.62
C GLY A 53 2.56 5.67 -7.65
N LEU A 54 1.88 6.13 -6.59
CA LEU A 54 1.19 5.25 -5.65
C LEU A 54 0.04 4.48 -6.32
N ASN A 55 -0.80 5.19 -7.08
CA ASN A 55 -1.90 4.56 -7.81
C ASN A 55 -1.39 3.58 -8.88
N ASN A 56 -0.33 3.93 -9.59
CA ASN A 56 0.32 3.01 -10.54
C ASN A 56 0.90 1.78 -9.84
N MET A 57 1.59 1.96 -8.71
CA MET A 57 2.15 0.86 -7.91
C MET A 57 1.05 -0.13 -7.49
N TYR A 58 -0.08 0.37 -6.98
CA TYR A 58 -1.19 -0.48 -6.54
C TYR A 58 -1.85 -1.23 -7.71
N ALA A 59 -2.04 -0.57 -8.84
CA ALA A 59 -2.55 -1.24 -10.04
C ALA A 59 -1.60 -2.34 -10.53
N LEU A 60 -0.28 -2.08 -10.54
CA LEU A 60 0.73 -3.08 -10.89
C LEU A 60 0.78 -4.25 -9.91
N PHE A 61 0.65 -3.98 -8.61
CA PHE A 61 0.54 -4.99 -7.58
C PHE A 61 -0.65 -5.93 -7.85
N MET A 62 -1.84 -5.36 -8.04
CA MET A 62 -3.06 -6.15 -8.32
C MET A 62 -2.96 -6.91 -9.65
N LEU A 63 -2.28 -6.35 -10.65
CA LEU A 63 -2.02 -7.02 -11.93
C LEU A 63 -1.04 -8.18 -11.81
N LYS A 64 -0.04 -8.09 -10.91
CA LYS A 64 0.94 -9.15 -10.66
C LYS A 64 0.40 -10.30 -9.81
N LEU A 65 -0.63 -10.06 -8.98
CA LEU A 65 -1.28 -11.09 -8.16
C LEU A 65 -2.74 -11.40 -8.58
N PRO A 66 -3.06 -11.57 -9.88
CA PRO A 66 -4.44 -11.53 -10.38
C PRO A 66 -5.31 -12.66 -9.83
N SER A 67 -6.30 -12.35 -8.98
CA SER A 67 -7.14 -13.33 -8.24
C SER A 67 -7.72 -14.46 -9.10
N TRP A 68 -8.04 -14.16 -10.36
CA TRP A 68 -8.66 -15.07 -11.32
C TRP A 68 -7.68 -16.04 -12.00
N MET A 69 -6.37 -15.83 -11.87
CA MET A 69 -5.34 -16.67 -12.50
C MET A 69 -4.90 -17.82 -11.58
N CYS A 70 -4.77 -19.02 -12.16
CA CYS A 70 -4.16 -20.19 -11.54
C CYS A 70 -2.66 -20.27 -11.90
N PRO A 71 -1.73 -19.95 -10.97
CA PRO A 71 -0.30 -19.87 -11.28
C PRO A 71 0.27 -21.18 -11.82
N TYR A 72 -0.06 -22.31 -11.21
CA TYR A 72 0.41 -23.63 -11.64
C TYR A 72 0.11 -23.92 -13.13
N ARG A 73 -1.07 -23.50 -13.62
CA ARG A 73 -1.48 -23.73 -15.01
C ARG A 73 -0.68 -22.89 -16.02
N TYR A 74 -0.29 -21.68 -15.65
CA TYR A 74 0.34 -20.73 -16.59
C TYR A 74 1.86 -20.62 -16.43
N VAL A 75 2.38 -20.86 -15.24
CA VAL A 75 3.80 -20.67 -14.87
C VAL A 75 4.46 -22.01 -14.49
N GLY A 76 3.68 -23.06 -14.20
CA GLY A 76 4.20 -24.37 -13.77
C GLY A 76 4.57 -24.43 -12.29
N THR A 77 4.50 -23.32 -11.56
CA THR A 77 4.78 -23.23 -10.11
C THR A 77 3.72 -22.40 -9.40
N ASN A 78 3.50 -22.68 -8.12
CA ASN A 78 2.65 -21.84 -7.27
C ASN A 78 3.42 -20.58 -6.84
N LEU A 79 2.69 -19.49 -6.64
CA LEU A 79 3.26 -18.27 -6.05
C LEU A 79 3.39 -18.47 -4.54
N TYR A 80 4.58 -18.24 -3.99
CA TYR A 80 4.83 -18.35 -2.56
C TYR A 80 4.07 -17.26 -1.80
N LYS A 81 3.37 -17.65 -0.72
CA LYS A 81 2.64 -16.74 0.20
C LYS A 81 1.79 -15.67 -0.48
N ARG A 82 1.07 -16.05 -1.54
CA ARG A 82 0.26 -15.15 -2.36
C ARG A 82 -0.83 -14.44 -1.55
N GLY A 83 -1.54 -15.19 -0.74
CA GLY A 83 -2.57 -14.67 0.17
C GLY A 83 -1.95 -13.77 1.25
N GLU A 84 -0.89 -14.21 1.92
CA GLU A 84 -0.22 -13.37 2.94
C GLU A 84 0.31 -12.07 2.34
N THR A 85 0.83 -12.11 1.12
CA THR A 85 1.27 -10.90 0.38
C THR A 85 0.10 -9.94 0.16
N PHE A 86 -1.08 -10.46 -0.16
CA PHE A 86 -2.29 -9.64 -0.27
C PHE A 86 -2.64 -8.95 1.05
N TYR A 87 -2.63 -9.68 2.17
CA TYR A 87 -2.82 -9.09 3.50
C TYR A 87 -1.77 -8.00 3.78
N PHE A 88 -0.50 -8.35 3.63
CA PHE A 88 0.62 -7.49 3.99
C PHE A 88 0.62 -6.16 3.21
N VAL A 89 0.37 -6.19 1.90
CA VAL A 89 0.33 -4.95 1.11
C VAL A 89 -0.83 -4.04 1.54
N HIS A 90 -2.00 -4.60 1.85
CA HIS A 90 -3.13 -3.80 2.35
C HIS A 90 -2.86 -3.26 3.77
N GLN A 91 -2.19 -4.03 4.63
CA GLN A 91 -1.76 -3.55 5.95
C GLN A 91 -0.72 -2.43 5.83
N GLN A 92 0.27 -2.56 4.96
CA GLN A 92 1.29 -1.55 4.72
C GLN A 92 0.72 -0.27 4.09
N LEU A 93 -0.24 -0.39 3.16
CA LEU A 93 -1.00 0.74 2.62
C LEU A 93 -1.79 1.46 3.71
N TYR A 94 -2.43 0.71 4.61
CA TYR A 94 -3.15 1.26 5.76
C TYR A 94 -2.21 1.97 6.73
N ALA A 95 -1.05 1.38 7.04
CA ALA A 95 -0.04 1.99 7.90
C ALA A 95 0.46 3.32 7.30
N ARG A 96 0.85 3.31 6.02
CA ARG A 96 1.36 4.51 5.34
C ARG A 96 0.30 5.61 5.22
N TYR A 97 -0.96 5.23 4.98
CA TYR A 97 -2.09 6.16 4.96
C TYR A 97 -2.33 6.76 6.36
N THR A 98 -2.29 5.92 7.40
CA THR A 98 -2.44 6.37 8.80
C THR A 98 -1.33 7.34 9.20
N LEU A 99 -0.07 7.07 8.85
CA LEU A 99 1.03 8.01 9.06
C LEU A 99 0.78 9.34 8.33
N ALA A 100 0.25 9.32 7.10
CA ALA A 100 -0.12 10.53 6.37
C ALA A 100 -1.28 11.30 7.04
N ARG A 101 -2.26 10.60 7.60
CA ARG A 101 -3.36 11.20 8.37
C ARG A 101 -2.85 11.90 9.62
N LEU A 102 -2.08 11.20 10.44
CA LEU A 102 -1.53 11.73 11.68
C LEU A 102 -0.59 12.92 11.42
N ALA A 103 0.21 12.87 10.34
CA ALA A 103 1.02 14.01 9.89
C ALA A 103 0.22 15.27 9.55
N ASN A 104 -1.07 15.15 9.22
CA ASN A 104 -1.96 16.28 8.92
C ASN A 104 -2.98 16.55 10.04
N GLY A 105 -2.79 15.97 11.23
CA GLY A 105 -3.68 16.11 12.39
C GLY A 105 -5.04 15.42 12.21
N LEU A 106 -5.13 14.43 11.32
CA LEU A 106 -6.33 13.63 11.12
C LEU A 106 -6.25 12.36 11.98
N PRO A 107 -7.37 11.90 12.59
CA PRO A 107 -7.38 10.69 13.41
C PRO A 107 -7.17 9.44 12.56
N PHE A 108 -7.01 8.30 13.23
CA PHE A 108 -7.06 6.99 12.58
C PHE A 108 -8.31 6.84 11.72
N THR A 109 -8.20 6.06 10.65
CA THR A 109 -9.31 5.86 9.71
C THR A 109 -10.44 5.09 10.40
N GLU A 110 -11.67 5.59 10.32
CA GLU A 110 -12.84 4.86 10.82
C GLU A 110 -13.05 3.57 10.02
N ARG A 111 -13.59 2.54 10.67
CA ARG A 111 -13.96 1.29 9.99
C ARG A 111 -15.23 1.53 9.19
N LEU A 112 -15.28 1.00 7.96
CA LEU A 112 -16.50 1.00 7.17
C LEU A 112 -17.58 0.18 7.90
N GLU A 113 -18.74 0.78 8.14
CA GLU A 113 -19.96 0.10 8.59
C GLU A 113 -21.04 0.24 7.52
N TRP A 114 -21.80 -0.83 7.29
CA TRP A 114 -22.78 -0.86 6.19
C TRP A 114 -24.04 -0.05 6.47
N GLU A 115 -24.43 -0.01 7.74
CA GLU A 115 -25.60 0.66 8.30
C GLU A 115 -25.34 2.15 8.59
N SER A 116 -24.07 2.56 8.68
CA SER A 116 -23.69 3.92 9.08
C SER A 116 -23.39 4.81 7.88
N PRO A 117 -23.57 6.14 8.01
CA PRO A 117 -23.23 7.06 6.95
C PRO A 117 -21.72 7.14 6.73
N ILE A 118 -21.28 7.00 5.49
CA ILE A 118 -19.93 7.35 5.05
C ILE A 118 -19.82 8.88 5.07
N LYS A 119 -19.29 9.43 6.16
CA LYS A 119 -19.21 10.89 6.40
C LYS A 119 -18.56 11.64 5.24
N VAL A 120 -17.51 11.07 4.66
CA VAL A 120 -16.69 11.68 3.60
C VAL A 120 -17.05 11.07 2.25
N GLY A 121 -17.80 11.82 1.46
CA GLY A 121 -18.03 11.57 0.05
C GLY A 121 -16.77 11.80 -0.78
N TYR A 122 -16.85 11.50 -2.07
CA TYR A 122 -15.70 11.65 -2.95
C TYR A 122 -16.12 12.04 -4.37
N ASN A 123 -15.49 13.10 -4.89
CA ASN A 123 -15.54 13.49 -6.29
C ASN A 123 -14.19 13.17 -6.94
N PRO A 124 -14.10 12.12 -7.79
CA PRO A 124 -12.84 11.72 -8.39
C PRO A 124 -12.23 12.77 -9.33
N ARG A 125 -13.05 13.63 -9.95
CA ARG A 125 -12.63 14.55 -11.02
C ARG A 125 -11.87 13.85 -12.16
N VAL A 126 -12.20 12.59 -12.40
CA VAL A 126 -11.66 11.76 -13.48
C VAL A 126 -12.75 11.51 -14.52
N ALA A 127 -12.37 11.52 -15.79
CA ALA A 127 -13.23 11.13 -16.89
C ALA A 127 -12.63 9.97 -17.66
N HIS A 128 -13.50 9.12 -18.18
CA HIS A 128 -13.17 8.07 -19.14
C HIS A 128 -12.67 8.68 -20.45
N TYR A 129 -12.03 7.84 -21.26
CA TYR A 129 -11.53 8.25 -22.57
C TYR A 129 -12.63 8.80 -23.50
N ASN A 130 -13.86 8.33 -23.35
CA ASN A 130 -15.03 8.83 -24.09
C ASN A 130 -15.58 10.18 -23.57
N GLY A 131 -14.96 10.77 -22.55
CA GLY A 131 -15.36 12.05 -21.95
C GLY A 131 -16.41 11.95 -20.85
N LEU A 132 -16.98 10.78 -20.57
CA LEU A 132 -17.93 10.59 -19.48
C LEU A 132 -17.19 10.61 -18.14
N SER A 133 -17.70 11.39 -17.19
CA SER A 133 -17.09 11.50 -15.87
C SER A 133 -17.43 10.30 -14.99
N PHE A 134 -16.52 9.95 -14.08
CA PHE A 134 -16.81 9.01 -13.01
C PHE A 134 -17.94 9.55 -12.13
N HIS A 135 -18.70 8.66 -11.53
CA HIS A 135 -19.71 9.06 -10.56
C HIS A 135 -19.08 9.61 -9.29
N THR A 136 -19.78 10.57 -8.68
CA THR A 136 -19.42 11.17 -7.41
C THR A 136 -20.24 10.53 -6.31
N ARG A 137 -19.59 10.16 -5.19
CA ARG A 137 -20.31 9.72 -4.00
C ARG A 137 -20.60 10.92 -3.09
N PRO A 138 -21.87 11.19 -2.74
CA PRO A 138 -22.20 12.28 -1.82
C PRO A 138 -21.73 11.95 -0.40
N ASP A 139 -21.57 12.99 0.42
CA ASP A 139 -21.33 12.87 1.85
C ASP A 139 -22.53 12.17 2.54
N ASN A 140 -22.24 11.49 3.65
CA ASN A 140 -23.22 10.79 4.50
C ASN A 140 -24.04 9.69 3.79
N LEU A 141 -23.51 9.11 2.71
CA LEU A 141 -24.15 7.99 2.03
C LEU A 141 -24.13 6.73 2.91
N ILE A 142 -25.27 6.07 3.06
CA ILE A 142 -25.41 4.81 3.80
C ILE A 142 -25.44 3.64 2.79
N PRO A 143 -24.39 2.80 2.70
CA PRO A 143 -24.31 1.74 1.68
C PRO A 143 -25.53 0.82 1.63
N GLU A 144 -26.07 0.44 2.79
CA GLU A 144 -27.22 -0.46 2.89
C GLU A 144 -28.49 0.10 2.26
N HIS A 145 -28.69 1.42 2.26
CA HIS A 145 -29.87 2.04 1.66
C HIS A 145 -29.83 2.00 0.13
N PHE A 146 -28.64 2.09 -0.47
CA PHE A 146 -28.48 2.18 -1.91
C PHE A 146 -28.27 0.81 -2.57
N LYS A 147 -27.65 -0.15 -1.86
CA LYS A 147 -27.23 -1.45 -2.41
C LYS A 147 -27.53 -2.61 -1.47
N LYS A 148 -28.75 -2.66 -0.92
CA LYS A 148 -29.17 -3.63 0.10
C LYS A 148 -28.77 -5.09 -0.20
N GLU A 149 -29.13 -5.63 -1.36
CA GLU A 149 -28.83 -7.03 -1.71
C GLU A 149 -27.33 -7.34 -1.76
N HIS A 150 -26.54 -6.40 -2.32
CA HIS A 150 -25.10 -6.54 -2.37
C HIS A 150 -24.47 -6.47 -0.97
N VAL A 151 -24.97 -5.57 -0.12
CA VAL A 151 -24.56 -5.43 1.27
C VAL A 151 -24.92 -6.67 2.09
N GLU A 152 -26.12 -7.22 1.95
CA GLU A 152 -26.54 -8.47 2.61
C GLU A 152 -25.63 -9.63 2.22
N LYS A 153 -25.27 -9.73 0.93
CA LYS A 153 -24.31 -10.72 0.45
C LYS A 153 -22.91 -10.46 1.03
N ALA A 154 -22.44 -9.21 1.10
CA ALA A 154 -21.16 -8.89 1.73
C ALA A 154 -21.12 -9.31 3.21
N LYS A 155 -22.18 -9.00 3.97
CA LYS A 155 -22.37 -9.41 5.38
C LYS A 155 -22.37 -10.95 5.51
N LEU A 156 -23.04 -11.66 4.60
CA LEU A 156 -23.04 -13.14 4.59
C LEU A 156 -21.63 -13.71 4.35
N LEU A 157 -20.89 -13.16 3.39
CA LEU A 157 -19.52 -13.62 3.10
C LEU A 157 -18.58 -13.34 4.28
N GLU A 158 -18.72 -12.17 4.90
CA GLU A 158 -17.99 -11.82 6.10
C GLU A 158 -18.27 -12.80 7.24
N LYS A 159 -19.54 -13.13 7.48
CA LYS A 159 -19.94 -14.12 8.48
C LYS A 159 -19.29 -15.48 8.22
N ARG A 160 -19.30 -15.95 6.97
CA ARG A 160 -18.63 -17.23 6.61
C ARG A 160 -17.14 -17.21 6.89
N ILE A 161 -16.47 -16.07 6.67
CA ILE A 161 -15.05 -15.90 6.98
C ILE A 161 -14.82 -15.92 8.50
N LEU A 162 -15.69 -15.26 9.28
CA LEU A 162 -15.64 -15.29 10.73
C LEU A 162 -15.88 -16.70 11.28
N ASP A 163 -16.83 -17.46 10.71
CA ASP A 163 -17.06 -18.86 11.09
C ASP A 163 -15.81 -19.73 10.86
N VAL A 164 -15.07 -19.51 9.76
CA VAL A 164 -13.79 -20.18 9.49
C VAL A 164 -12.72 -19.82 10.52
N ILE A 165 -12.66 -18.54 10.89
CA ILE A 165 -11.76 -18.05 11.92
C ILE A 165 -12.11 -18.74 13.25
N ASP A 166 -13.36 -18.67 13.71
CA ASP A 166 -13.86 -19.25 14.97
C ASP A 166 -13.73 -20.78 15.06
N SER A 167 -13.93 -21.49 13.95
CA SER A 167 -13.75 -22.94 13.89
C SER A 167 -12.31 -23.39 13.66
N ALA A 168 -11.37 -22.46 13.41
CA ALA A 168 -9.97 -22.71 13.07
C ALA A 168 -9.79 -23.75 11.94
N SER A 169 -10.76 -23.87 11.04
CA SER A 169 -10.74 -24.88 9.97
C SER A 169 -11.65 -24.51 8.80
N VAL A 170 -11.39 -25.10 7.64
CA VAL A 170 -12.14 -24.88 6.40
C VAL A 170 -12.53 -26.22 5.80
N TRP A 171 -13.81 -26.39 5.52
CA TRP A 171 -14.29 -27.58 4.81
C TRP A 171 -14.10 -27.44 3.30
N ASP A 172 -13.26 -28.31 2.73
CA ASP A 172 -13.12 -28.42 1.28
C ASP A 172 -14.07 -29.48 0.72
N THR A 173 -15.11 -29.03 0.04
CA THR A 173 -16.10 -29.91 -0.60
C THR A 173 -15.53 -30.71 -1.76
N ALA A 174 -14.46 -30.25 -2.41
CA ALA A 174 -13.89 -30.94 -3.57
C ALA A 174 -13.16 -32.22 -3.15
N ASN A 175 -12.38 -32.13 -2.07
CA ASN A 175 -11.59 -33.24 -1.54
C ASN A 175 -12.25 -33.94 -0.35
N THR A 176 -13.41 -33.43 0.12
CA THR A 176 -14.10 -33.93 1.32
C THR A 176 -13.22 -33.95 2.58
N THR A 177 -12.34 -32.97 2.70
CA THR A 177 -11.36 -32.85 3.78
C THR A 177 -11.56 -31.57 4.58
N LEU A 178 -11.31 -31.65 5.89
CA LEU A 178 -11.22 -30.48 6.76
C LEU A 178 -9.76 -29.98 6.78
N LEU A 179 -9.55 -28.75 6.33
CA LEU A 179 -8.23 -28.11 6.30
C LEU A 179 -8.05 -27.24 7.55
N PRO A 180 -7.01 -27.44 8.37
CA PRO A 180 -6.78 -26.62 9.55
C PRO A 180 -6.27 -25.21 9.18
N ILE A 181 -6.61 -24.22 10.00
CA ILE A 181 -6.11 -22.85 9.94
C ILE A 181 -5.05 -22.68 11.04
N ASP A 182 -3.85 -23.18 10.76
CA ASP A 182 -2.73 -23.23 11.70
C ASP A 182 -1.90 -21.93 11.73
N ASP A 183 -0.82 -21.92 12.52
CA ASP A 183 0.08 -20.76 12.67
C ASP A 183 1.03 -20.57 11.47
N GLU A 184 1.28 -21.60 10.67
CA GLU A 184 2.25 -21.55 9.58
C GLU A 184 1.62 -21.15 8.24
N ASN A 185 0.45 -21.72 7.90
CA ASN A 185 -0.23 -21.55 6.61
C ASN A 185 -1.66 -20.99 6.77
N GLY A 186 -2.15 -20.82 8.00
CA GLY A 186 -3.50 -20.32 8.23
C GLY A 186 -3.75 -18.92 7.65
N LEU A 187 -2.77 -18.01 7.72
CA LEU A 187 -2.90 -16.65 7.17
C LEU A 187 -2.96 -16.68 5.65
N GLU A 188 -2.13 -17.51 5.01
CA GLU A 188 -2.18 -17.76 3.58
C GLU A 188 -3.55 -18.27 3.15
N MET A 189 -4.07 -19.30 3.84
CA MET A 189 -5.38 -19.89 3.54
C MET A 189 -6.52 -18.88 3.74
N LEU A 190 -6.56 -18.19 4.87
CA LEU A 190 -7.55 -17.17 5.18
C LEU A 190 -7.54 -16.05 4.12
N SER A 191 -6.35 -15.60 3.74
CA SER A 191 -6.21 -14.55 2.74
C SER A 191 -6.64 -15.00 1.36
N ARG A 192 -6.43 -16.27 0.97
CA ARG A 192 -6.95 -16.84 -0.28
C ARG A 192 -8.47 -16.84 -0.31
N LEU A 193 -9.13 -17.12 0.81
CA LEU A 193 -10.59 -17.06 0.94
C LEU A 193 -11.11 -15.62 0.80
N ILE A 194 -10.52 -14.69 1.55
CA ILE A 194 -10.89 -13.27 1.55
C ILE A 194 -10.67 -12.63 0.17
N TYR A 195 -9.47 -12.79 -0.39
CA TYR A 195 -9.12 -12.24 -1.70
C TYR A 195 -9.87 -12.93 -2.84
N GLY A 196 -10.17 -14.22 -2.67
CA GLY A 196 -10.87 -15.02 -3.66
C GLY A 196 -9.96 -15.50 -4.79
N THR A 197 -8.79 -16.05 -4.47
CA THR A 197 -7.89 -16.65 -5.47
C THR A 197 -8.46 -17.94 -6.03
N THR A 198 -8.04 -18.37 -7.22
CA THR A 198 -8.48 -19.66 -7.78
C THR A 198 -8.06 -20.84 -6.92
N GLU A 199 -6.95 -20.77 -6.21
CA GLU A 199 -6.42 -21.90 -5.43
C GLU A 199 -7.16 -22.15 -4.10
N ARG A 200 -8.13 -21.30 -3.75
CA ARG A 200 -8.88 -21.44 -2.50
C ARG A 200 -9.84 -22.66 -2.51
N PRO A 201 -10.05 -23.30 -1.35
CA PRO A 201 -11.01 -24.40 -1.21
C PRO A 201 -12.45 -23.90 -1.36
N ASN A 202 -13.35 -24.79 -1.78
CA ASN A 202 -14.79 -24.55 -1.83
C ASN A 202 -15.21 -23.18 -2.43
N ARG A 203 -14.80 -22.92 -3.68
CA ARG A 203 -15.02 -21.62 -4.37
C ARG A 203 -16.48 -21.16 -4.44
N LYS A 204 -17.43 -22.10 -4.46
CA LYS A 204 -18.88 -21.81 -4.50
C LYS A 204 -19.37 -21.26 -3.17
N TYR A 205 -18.91 -21.82 -2.05
CA TYR A 205 -19.27 -21.35 -0.72
C TYR A 205 -18.51 -20.09 -0.32
N PHE A 206 -17.24 -19.98 -0.73
CA PHE A 206 -16.41 -18.79 -0.54
C PHE A 206 -16.17 -18.08 -1.88
N PRO A 207 -17.11 -17.30 -2.43
CA PRO A 207 -16.77 -16.32 -3.45
C PRO A 207 -15.86 -15.22 -2.86
N SER A 208 -15.22 -14.41 -3.72
CA SER A 208 -14.33 -13.36 -3.25
C SER A 208 -15.10 -12.32 -2.43
N TYR A 209 -14.75 -12.19 -1.14
CA TYR A 209 -15.25 -11.11 -0.31
C TYR A 209 -14.71 -9.77 -0.78
N TYR A 210 -13.40 -9.69 -1.02
CA TYR A 210 -12.74 -8.47 -1.46
C TYR A 210 -13.37 -7.86 -2.72
N TRP A 211 -13.51 -8.66 -3.79
CA TRP A 211 -14.06 -8.16 -5.05
C TRP A 211 -15.54 -7.82 -4.93
N HIS A 212 -16.30 -8.58 -4.15
CA HIS A 212 -17.72 -8.30 -3.92
C HIS A 212 -17.92 -6.96 -3.19
N VAL A 213 -17.06 -6.62 -2.23
CA VAL A 213 -17.10 -5.30 -1.56
C VAL A 213 -16.65 -4.17 -2.49
N ILE A 214 -15.57 -4.35 -3.24
CA ILE A 214 -15.12 -3.36 -4.23
C ILE A 214 -16.21 -3.07 -5.26
N GLU A 215 -16.91 -4.09 -5.74
CA GLU A 215 -18.06 -3.93 -6.64
C GLU A 215 -19.22 -3.18 -5.97
N THR A 216 -19.53 -3.54 -4.72
CA THR A 216 -20.62 -2.90 -3.94
C THR A 216 -20.38 -1.40 -3.76
N LEU A 217 -19.14 -1.00 -3.43
CA LEU A 217 -18.77 0.40 -3.19
C LEU A 217 -18.41 1.16 -4.47
N GLY A 218 -17.90 0.47 -5.49
CA GLY A 218 -17.44 1.08 -6.73
C GLY A 218 -18.53 1.36 -7.77
N TYR A 219 -19.72 0.79 -7.58
CA TYR A 219 -20.86 0.92 -8.50
C TYR A 219 -22.16 1.21 -7.76
N LEU A 220 -22.26 2.35 -7.06
CA LEU A 220 -23.48 2.71 -6.31
C LEU A 220 -24.71 2.90 -7.21
N ILE A 221 -24.51 3.37 -8.44
CA ILE A 221 -25.59 3.58 -9.42
C ILE A 221 -25.78 2.30 -10.26
N ASN A 222 -27.01 1.80 -10.30
CA ASN A 222 -27.40 0.73 -11.21
C ASN A 222 -27.49 1.26 -12.64
N THR A 223 -26.83 0.60 -13.58
CA THR A 223 -26.92 0.92 -15.00
C THR A 223 -27.82 -0.09 -15.71
N ALA A 224 -28.46 0.33 -16.80
CA ALA A 224 -29.37 -0.52 -17.56
C ALA A 224 -28.69 -1.73 -18.21
N ASN A 225 -27.39 -1.64 -18.49
CA ASN A 225 -26.59 -2.71 -19.06
C ASN A 225 -25.11 -2.57 -18.64
N GLU A 226 -24.33 -3.60 -18.98
CA GLU A 226 -22.90 -3.68 -18.68
C GLU A 226 -22.02 -2.71 -19.49
N HIS A 227 -22.53 -2.18 -20.59
CA HIS A 227 -21.79 -1.22 -21.43
C HIS A 227 -21.89 0.21 -20.92
N ASN A 228 -22.84 0.50 -20.03
CA ASN A 228 -23.09 1.84 -19.48
C ASN A 228 -22.42 2.06 -18.12
N PHE A 229 -21.57 1.14 -17.65
CA PHE A 229 -20.87 1.30 -16.38
C PHE A 229 -19.83 2.43 -16.45
N LEU A 230 -20.15 3.54 -15.78
CA LEU A 230 -19.19 4.62 -15.55
C LEU A 230 -18.36 4.40 -14.28
N GLY A 231 -18.93 3.72 -13.28
CA GLY A 231 -18.26 3.43 -12.02
C GLY A 231 -17.84 4.68 -11.21
N GLU A 232 -17.26 4.41 -10.06
CA GLU A 232 -16.66 5.39 -9.16
C GLU A 232 -15.14 5.16 -9.04
N ALA A 233 -14.45 5.91 -8.19
CA ALA A 233 -13.01 5.74 -8.01
C ALA A 233 -12.59 4.32 -7.58
N LEU A 234 -13.45 3.57 -6.88
CA LEU A 234 -13.17 2.19 -6.49
C LEU A 234 -13.31 1.18 -7.66
N SER A 235 -13.95 1.57 -8.77
CA SER A 235 -14.23 0.65 -9.89
C SER A 235 -12.96 0.17 -10.62
N THR A 236 -11.85 0.90 -10.52
CA THR A 236 -10.55 0.53 -11.10
C THR A 236 -9.42 0.69 -10.08
N GLN A 237 -8.46 -0.23 -10.11
CA GLN A 237 -7.29 -0.23 -9.23
C GLN A 237 -6.40 1.01 -9.44
N LEU A 238 -6.48 1.64 -10.61
CA LEU A 238 -5.76 2.88 -10.92
C LEU A 238 -6.30 4.11 -10.18
N THR A 239 -7.51 4.03 -9.64
CA THR A 239 -8.14 5.15 -8.92
C THR A 239 -8.63 4.80 -7.53
N SER A 240 -8.61 3.51 -7.12
CA SER A 240 -9.16 3.07 -5.84
C SER A 240 -8.52 3.79 -4.65
N LEU A 241 -7.19 3.98 -4.67
CA LEU A 241 -6.46 4.66 -3.60
C LEU A 241 -6.82 6.15 -3.46
N ARG A 242 -7.45 6.73 -4.49
CA ARG A 242 -7.84 8.14 -4.43
C ARG A 242 -8.99 8.37 -3.46
N ASP A 243 -9.82 7.36 -3.23
CA ASP A 243 -11.06 7.52 -2.49
C ASP A 243 -10.87 7.22 -0.98
N PRO A 244 -11.26 8.11 -0.06
CA PRO A 244 -11.21 7.85 1.38
C PRO A 244 -11.92 6.57 1.84
N VAL A 245 -13.02 6.16 1.18
CA VAL A 245 -13.78 4.95 1.56
C VAL A 245 -12.97 3.68 1.32
N PHE A 246 -12.03 3.69 0.37
CA PHE A 246 -11.14 2.55 0.16
C PHE A 246 -10.38 2.21 1.44
N TYR A 247 -9.88 3.22 2.16
CA TYR A 247 -9.14 3.00 3.40
C TYR A 247 -10.05 2.60 4.57
N GLN A 248 -11.31 3.05 4.59
CA GLN A 248 -12.30 2.56 5.57
C GLN A 248 -12.63 1.08 5.33
N PHE A 249 -12.73 0.68 4.06
CA PHE A 249 -12.87 -0.71 3.67
C PHE A 249 -11.62 -1.53 4.02
N VAL A 250 -10.42 -1.02 3.74
CA VAL A 250 -9.17 -1.68 4.15
C VAL A 250 -9.12 -1.87 5.67
N ASN A 251 -9.57 -0.89 6.47
CA ASN A 251 -9.71 -1.08 7.91
C ASN A 251 -10.66 -2.24 8.26
N ARG A 252 -11.84 -2.31 7.61
CA ARG A 252 -12.79 -3.43 7.79
C ARG A 252 -12.19 -4.77 7.37
N LEU A 253 -11.43 -4.80 6.27
CA LEU A 253 -10.71 -5.96 5.79
C LEU A 253 -9.67 -6.44 6.82
N LEU A 254 -8.83 -5.53 7.30
CA LEU A 254 -7.81 -5.81 8.32
C LEU A 254 -8.43 -6.27 9.64
N TRP A 255 -9.61 -5.76 10.01
CA TRP A 255 -10.33 -6.22 11.20
C TRP A 255 -10.64 -7.72 11.17
N LEU A 256 -10.93 -8.32 10.00
CA LEU A 256 -11.12 -9.77 9.87
C LEU A 256 -9.82 -10.53 10.21
N TYR A 257 -8.69 -10.05 9.71
CA TYR A 257 -7.37 -10.61 10.04
C TYR A 257 -7.04 -10.43 11.52
N GLN A 258 -7.45 -9.32 12.14
CA GLN A 258 -7.28 -9.14 13.58
C GLN A 258 -8.12 -10.11 14.39
N GLY A 259 -9.30 -10.54 13.91
CA GLY A 259 -10.04 -11.66 14.49
C GLY A 259 -9.21 -12.96 14.50
N TYR A 260 -8.58 -13.29 13.36
CA TYR A 260 -7.68 -14.43 13.22
C TYR A 260 -6.48 -14.36 14.16
N TYR A 261 -5.86 -13.19 14.31
CA TYR A 261 -4.71 -13.03 15.21
C TYR A 261 -5.10 -12.95 16.68
N LYS A 262 -6.32 -12.50 17.03
CA LYS A 262 -6.80 -12.44 18.41
C LYS A 262 -7.05 -13.81 19.03
N GLN A 263 -7.46 -14.78 18.22
CA GLN A 263 -7.56 -16.17 18.67
C GLN A 263 -6.19 -16.80 18.90
N ARG A 264 -5.14 -16.24 18.28
CA ARG A 264 -3.77 -16.61 18.56
C ARG A 264 -3.27 -15.85 19.76
N ARG A 265 -2.38 -16.48 20.51
CA ARG A 265 -1.68 -15.81 21.59
C ARG A 265 -0.72 -14.75 21.02
N PRO A 266 -0.53 -13.63 21.74
CA PRO A 266 0.63 -12.77 21.54
C PRO A 266 1.91 -13.59 21.49
N TYR A 267 2.91 -13.12 20.72
CA TYR A 267 4.21 -13.78 20.68
C TYR A 267 4.79 -13.91 22.09
N THR A 268 5.41 -15.05 22.39
CA THR A 268 6.14 -15.20 23.66
C THR A 268 7.50 -14.52 23.56
N LYS A 269 8.15 -14.32 24.71
CA LYS A 269 9.51 -13.75 24.74
C LYS A 269 10.47 -14.64 23.96
N GLU A 270 10.30 -15.95 24.01
CA GLU A 270 11.14 -16.93 23.31
C GLU A 270 11.02 -16.79 21.78
N GLU A 271 9.81 -16.59 21.26
CA GLU A 271 9.56 -16.43 19.82
C GLU A 271 10.11 -15.12 19.23
N LEU A 272 10.18 -14.09 20.07
CA LEU A 272 10.74 -12.78 19.75
C LEU A 272 12.26 -12.72 19.99
N SER A 273 12.76 -13.50 20.94
CA SER A 273 14.15 -13.41 21.39
C SER A 273 15.14 -13.89 20.34
N PHE A 274 16.31 -13.25 20.33
CA PHE A 274 17.48 -13.74 19.63
C PHE A 274 18.68 -13.77 20.60
N PRO A 275 18.84 -14.85 21.39
CA PRO A 275 19.87 -14.92 22.43
C PRO A 275 21.28 -14.70 21.90
N GLY A 276 22.05 -13.87 22.61
CA GLY A 276 23.41 -13.47 22.24
C GLY A 276 23.48 -12.32 21.22
N VAL A 277 22.35 -11.77 20.76
CA VAL A 277 22.30 -10.61 19.87
C VAL A 277 21.66 -9.42 20.60
N THR A 278 22.32 -8.26 20.52
CA THR A 278 21.85 -7.01 21.11
C THR A 278 21.91 -5.87 20.10
N VAL A 279 20.78 -5.21 19.83
CA VAL A 279 20.74 -3.95 19.08
C VAL A 279 21.10 -2.83 20.06
N LYS A 280 22.22 -2.15 19.81
CA LYS A 280 22.76 -1.12 20.71
C LYS A 280 22.27 0.27 20.34
N ASP A 281 22.22 0.59 19.05
CA ASP A 281 21.79 1.91 18.60
C ASP A 281 21.29 1.90 17.16
N PHE A 282 20.47 2.91 16.86
CA PHE A 282 20.05 3.30 15.53
C PHE A 282 20.35 4.79 15.36
N GLU A 283 21.22 5.09 14.39
CA GLU A 283 21.62 6.44 14.04
C GLU A 283 21.14 6.73 12.63
N VAL A 284 20.56 7.91 12.40
CA VAL A 284 20.18 8.37 11.08
C VAL A 284 20.36 9.87 11.02
N ASP A 285 20.77 10.35 9.86
CA ASP A 285 20.72 11.78 9.58
C ASP A 285 19.26 12.28 9.61
N GLU A 286 19.08 13.58 9.72
CA GLU A 286 17.75 14.19 9.79
C GLU A 286 16.87 13.77 8.60
N PHE A 287 15.69 13.23 8.89
CA PHE A 287 14.70 12.95 7.87
C PHE A 287 14.11 14.26 7.36
N VAL A 288 14.29 14.55 6.07
CA VAL A 288 13.78 15.76 5.43
C VAL A 288 12.87 15.39 4.28
N THR A 289 11.62 15.80 4.37
CA THR A 289 10.59 15.69 3.34
C THR A 289 10.34 17.03 2.66
N TYR A 290 9.87 17.03 1.43
CA TYR A 290 9.51 18.24 0.69
C TYR A 290 8.55 17.90 -0.44
N PHE A 291 7.93 18.93 -1.03
CA PHE A 291 7.15 18.77 -2.26
C PHE A 291 7.98 19.20 -3.46
N ASP A 292 8.09 18.32 -4.45
CA ASP A 292 8.76 18.62 -5.72
C ASP A 292 7.77 18.66 -6.88
N ARG A 293 8.08 19.45 -7.90
CA ARG A 293 7.32 19.47 -9.15
C ARG A 293 7.73 18.27 -9.99
N PHE A 294 6.76 17.43 -10.28
CA PHE A 294 6.93 16.29 -11.17
C PHE A 294 6.22 16.55 -12.48
N GLU A 295 6.82 16.17 -13.60
CA GLU A 295 6.21 16.27 -14.93
C GLU A 295 6.02 14.89 -15.52
N TYR A 296 4.81 14.61 -16.00
CA TYR A 296 4.55 13.40 -16.78
C TYR A 296 3.71 13.74 -18.01
N GLU A 297 3.96 12.99 -19.09
CA GLU A 297 3.29 13.20 -20.35
C GLU A 297 1.85 12.67 -20.31
N ILE A 298 0.91 13.47 -20.81
CA ILE A 298 -0.53 13.15 -20.88
C ILE A 298 -1.05 13.14 -22.31
N THR A 299 -0.18 13.24 -23.32
CA THR A 299 -0.55 13.30 -24.74
C THR A 299 -1.43 12.13 -25.16
N ASN A 300 -1.11 10.91 -24.72
CA ASN A 300 -1.88 9.69 -25.01
C ASN A 300 -3.32 9.72 -24.46
N GLY A 301 -3.59 10.58 -23.48
CA GLY A 301 -4.94 10.76 -22.93
C GLY A 301 -5.87 11.59 -23.83
N ILE A 302 -5.35 12.16 -24.93
CA ILE A 302 -6.12 13.01 -25.84
C ILE A 302 -6.34 12.25 -27.16
N PRO A 303 -7.60 12.10 -27.62
CA PRO A 303 -7.88 11.47 -28.91
C PRO A 303 -7.32 12.31 -30.04
N MET A 304 -6.44 11.76 -30.88
CA MET A 304 -5.89 12.41 -32.08
C MET A 304 -6.55 11.89 -33.37
N LYS A 305 -6.53 12.71 -34.43
CA LYS A 305 -7.08 12.31 -35.74
C LYS A 305 -6.08 11.44 -36.49
N SER A 306 -4.80 11.80 -36.40
CA SER A 306 -3.70 11.07 -37.01
C SER A 306 -2.78 10.50 -35.92
N PRO A 307 -2.27 9.27 -36.06
CA PRO A 307 -1.24 8.73 -35.17
C PRO A 307 0.02 9.60 -35.12
N TYR A 308 0.35 10.29 -36.23
CA TYR A 308 1.48 11.22 -36.30
C TYR A 308 1.29 12.46 -35.41
N ASP A 309 0.05 12.82 -35.05
CA ASP A 309 -0.18 13.93 -34.13
C ASP A 309 0.38 13.62 -32.72
N TYR A 310 0.49 12.33 -32.33
CA TYR A 310 1.08 11.99 -31.03
C TYR A 310 2.58 12.29 -30.95
N THR A 311 3.29 12.40 -32.08
CA THR A 311 4.69 12.85 -32.08
C THR A 311 4.80 14.37 -31.96
N ASP A 312 3.90 15.09 -32.63
CA ASP A 312 3.95 16.54 -32.81
C ASP A 312 3.38 17.31 -31.63
N TYR A 313 2.37 16.75 -30.96
CA TYR A 313 1.80 17.33 -29.76
C TYR A 313 2.49 16.77 -28.52
N ILE A 314 2.85 17.66 -27.58
CA ILE A 314 3.54 17.30 -26.35
C ILE A 314 2.88 18.00 -25.18
N TYR A 315 2.07 17.26 -24.44
CA TYR A 315 1.37 17.77 -23.28
C TYR A 315 1.85 17.12 -22.01
N HIS A 316 2.17 17.95 -21.01
CA HIS A 316 2.61 17.48 -19.70
C HIS A 316 1.64 17.93 -18.60
N ALA A 317 1.34 17.04 -17.68
CA ALA A 317 0.79 17.41 -16.38
C ALA A 317 1.94 17.66 -15.39
N ARG A 318 1.78 18.69 -14.56
CA ARG A 318 2.78 19.11 -13.58
C ARG A 318 2.17 19.20 -12.17
N PRO A 319 2.07 18.08 -11.44
CA PRO A 319 1.72 18.08 -10.02
C PRO A 319 2.89 18.35 -9.09
N TYR A 320 2.55 18.65 -7.83
CA TYR A 320 3.47 18.54 -6.71
C TYR A 320 3.35 17.15 -6.10
N ARG A 321 4.48 16.53 -5.80
CA ARG A 321 4.52 15.20 -5.18
C ARG A 321 5.42 15.25 -3.96
N LEU A 322 5.02 14.54 -2.91
CA LEU A 322 5.89 14.36 -1.75
C LEU A 322 7.17 13.67 -2.20
N ASN A 323 8.29 14.08 -1.60
CA ASN A 323 9.59 13.47 -1.76
C ASN A 323 10.39 13.62 -0.46
N HIS A 324 11.57 13.01 -0.40
CA HIS A 324 12.52 13.18 0.69
C HIS A 324 13.94 13.37 0.18
N LYS A 325 14.82 13.89 1.05
CA LYS A 325 16.26 13.90 0.77
C LYS A 325 16.81 12.48 0.94
N PRO A 326 17.83 12.08 0.16
CA PRO A 326 18.62 10.89 0.44
C PRO A 326 19.06 10.86 1.90
N TYR A 327 19.00 9.68 2.52
CA TYR A 327 19.47 9.45 3.88
C TYR A 327 20.19 8.10 3.96
N THR A 328 21.03 7.98 4.97
CA THR A 328 21.72 6.74 5.34
C THR A 328 21.48 6.51 6.83
N PHE A 329 21.18 5.28 7.22
CA PHE A 329 21.07 4.91 8.63
C PHE A 329 22.14 3.88 9.00
N LYS A 330 22.54 3.91 10.27
CA LYS A 330 23.50 2.99 10.87
C LYS A 330 22.85 2.24 12.02
N ILE A 331 23.02 0.92 12.02
CA ILE A 331 22.56 0.05 13.09
C ILE A 331 23.79 -0.56 13.75
N THR A 332 23.94 -0.35 15.05
CA THR A 332 25.00 -0.99 15.83
C THR A 332 24.42 -2.23 16.51
N ILE A 333 24.95 -3.41 16.18
CA ILE A 333 24.53 -4.70 16.74
C ILE A 333 25.74 -5.37 17.40
N ASN A 334 25.60 -5.81 18.64
CA ASN A 334 26.59 -6.66 19.30
C ASN A 334 26.14 -8.12 19.24
N SER A 335 27.04 -9.03 18.85
CA SER A 335 26.78 -10.47 18.83
C SER A 335 27.80 -11.24 19.65
N GLU A 336 27.36 -12.18 20.47
CA GLU A 336 28.21 -13.07 21.28
C GLU A 336 28.76 -14.26 20.49
N LYS A 337 28.36 -14.41 19.22
CA LYS A 337 28.81 -15.47 18.32
C LYS A 337 28.67 -15.04 16.87
N GLN A 338 29.37 -15.75 15.97
CA GLN A 338 29.12 -15.60 14.55
C GLN A 338 27.79 -16.29 14.19
N ILE A 339 26.83 -15.55 13.66
CA ILE A 339 25.49 -16.07 13.36
C ILE A 339 24.79 -15.24 12.29
N ASP A 340 23.97 -15.91 11.47
CA ASP A 340 23.15 -15.24 10.46
C ASP A 340 21.82 -14.78 11.07
N GLY A 341 21.42 -13.57 10.71
CA GLY A 341 20.22 -12.92 11.19
C GLY A 341 19.46 -12.21 10.07
N VAL A 342 18.30 -11.70 10.41
CA VAL A 342 17.45 -10.86 9.57
C VAL A 342 17.13 -9.61 10.35
N VAL A 343 17.42 -8.44 9.78
CA VAL A 343 17.13 -7.14 10.35
C VAL A 343 15.86 -6.60 9.73
N ARG A 344 14.96 -6.07 10.56
CA ARG A 344 13.75 -5.34 10.16
C ARG A 344 13.78 -3.95 10.75
N VAL A 345 13.47 -2.97 9.94
CA VAL A 345 13.39 -1.57 10.32
C VAL A 345 11.98 -1.10 9.99
N TYR A 346 11.22 -0.72 11.01
CA TYR A 346 9.89 -0.16 10.85
C TYR A 346 9.87 1.31 11.29
N ILE A 347 8.97 2.09 10.72
CA ILE A 347 8.64 3.45 11.16
C ILE A 347 7.16 3.52 11.57
N GLY A 348 6.89 3.98 12.80
CA GLY A 348 5.55 4.10 13.36
C GLY A 348 5.30 5.46 13.99
N PRO A 349 4.02 5.79 14.30
CA PRO A 349 3.67 7.05 14.94
C PRO A 349 3.99 7.03 16.44
N LYS A 350 4.49 8.15 16.96
CA LYS A 350 4.67 8.34 18.42
C LYS A 350 3.39 8.82 19.10
N TYR A 351 2.65 9.71 18.44
CA TYR A 351 1.44 10.34 18.98
C TYR A 351 0.24 10.14 18.05
N ASP A 352 -0.96 10.20 18.62
CA ASP A 352 -2.19 10.30 17.85
C ASP A 352 -2.48 11.75 17.38
N SER A 353 -3.63 11.95 16.74
CA SER A 353 -4.07 13.26 16.23
C SER A 353 -4.36 14.29 17.32
N GLU A 354 -4.52 13.87 18.57
CA GLU A 354 -4.76 14.71 19.74
C GLU A 354 -3.48 14.90 20.59
N HIS A 355 -2.32 14.51 20.04
CA HIS A 355 -1.01 14.57 20.71
C HIS A 355 -0.88 13.67 21.95
N ARG A 356 -1.70 12.61 22.07
CA ARG A 356 -1.55 11.61 23.12
C ARG A 356 -0.51 10.57 22.71
N LEU A 357 0.33 10.15 23.66
CA LEU A 357 1.34 9.12 23.43
C LEU A 357 0.65 7.79 23.14
N LEU A 358 1.02 7.14 22.05
CA LEU A 358 0.52 5.83 21.68
C LEU A 358 1.38 4.74 22.34
N ASN A 359 0.72 3.73 22.91
CA ASN A 359 1.41 2.49 23.29
C ASN A 359 1.63 1.60 22.05
N LEU A 360 2.40 0.53 22.23
CA LEU A 360 2.78 -0.35 21.11
C LEU A 360 1.57 -1.05 20.48
N GLU A 361 0.59 -1.50 21.26
CA GLU A 361 -0.62 -2.14 20.74
C GLU A 361 -1.48 -1.17 19.92
N GLN A 362 -1.63 0.08 20.37
CA GLN A 362 -2.39 1.11 19.66
C GLN A 362 -1.74 1.51 18.33
N SER A 363 -0.41 1.47 18.26
CA SER A 363 0.37 1.90 17.09
C SER A 363 0.77 0.77 16.15
N ARG A 364 0.67 -0.52 16.54
CA ARG A 364 1.22 -1.66 15.78
C ARG A 364 0.78 -1.71 14.32
N MET A 365 -0.50 -1.47 14.04
CA MET A 365 -1.05 -1.52 12.67
C MET A 365 -0.63 -0.31 11.82
N ALA A 366 -0.02 0.70 12.44
CA ALA A 366 0.52 1.90 11.80
C ALA A 366 2.05 1.87 11.65
N TYR A 367 2.73 0.80 12.08
CA TYR A 367 4.13 0.59 11.72
C TYR A 367 4.23 0.16 10.26
N MET A 368 5.00 0.94 9.51
CA MET A 368 5.32 0.67 8.12
C MET A 368 6.73 0.09 8.03
N ASP A 369 6.86 -1.05 7.35
CA ASP A 369 8.16 -1.60 6.94
C ASP A 369 8.98 -0.61 6.09
N LEU A 370 10.13 -0.19 6.62
CA LEU A 370 11.07 0.75 5.99
C LEU A 370 12.23 0.01 5.32
N ASP A 371 12.73 -1.06 5.94
CA ASP A 371 13.69 -1.95 5.32
C ASP A 371 13.73 -3.32 6.00
N HIS A 372 14.06 -4.35 5.22
CA HIS A 372 14.15 -5.73 5.67
C HIS A 372 15.27 -6.44 4.89
N PHE A 373 16.26 -7.00 5.58
CA PHE A 373 17.41 -7.59 4.90
C PHE A 373 18.13 -8.66 5.76
N PRO A 374 18.75 -9.67 5.13
CA PRO A 374 19.60 -10.63 5.82
C PRO A 374 20.94 -9.99 6.23
N VAL A 375 21.51 -10.46 7.33
CA VAL A 375 22.81 -10.02 7.84
C VAL A 375 23.61 -11.21 8.36
N LYS A 376 24.93 -11.18 8.14
CA LYS A 376 25.88 -12.09 8.80
C LYS A 376 26.55 -11.34 9.94
N LEU A 377 26.25 -11.71 11.19
CA LEU A 377 26.81 -11.05 12.37
C LEU A 377 28.11 -11.75 12.78
N ASN A 378 29.18 -10.98 12.92
CA ASN A 378 30.45 -11.44 13.49
C ASN A 378 30.42 -11.33 15.01
N TYR A 379 31.31 -12.08 15.69
CA TYR A 379 31.52 -11.91 17.13
C TYR A 379 31.93 -10.46 17.47
N GLY A 380 31.30 -9.88 18.49
CA GLY A 380 31.51 -8.50 18.94
C GLY A 380 30.64 -7.48 18.23
N LYS A 381 31.19 -6.28 18.02
CA LYS A 381 30.47 -5.11 17.46
C LYS A 381 30.38 -5.20 15.93
N ASN A 382 29.16 -5.13 15.42
CA ASN A 382 28.82 -5.02 14.00
C ASN A 382 28.17 -3.65 13.76
N VAL A 383 28.65 -2.91 12.78
CA VAL A 383 28.05 -1.63 12.36
C VAL A 383 27.57 -1.82 10.93
N ILE A 384 26.26 -1.72 10.74
CA ILE A 384 25.61 -1.92 9.45
C ILE A 384 25.15 -0.55 8.96
N GLU A 385 25.65 -0.13 7.81
CA GLU A 385 25.30 1.12 7.17
C GLU A 385 24.46 0.83 5.92
N ARG A 386 23.32 1.50 5.77
CA ARG A 386 22.41 1.30 4.64
C ARG A 386 21.86 2.62 4.12
N SER A 387 21.93 2.79 2.82
CA SER A 387 21.33 3.89 2.08
C SER A 387 19.82 3.65 1.91
N TYR A 388 19.08 4.75 1.79
CA TYR A 388 17.67 4.74 1.38
C TYR A 388 17.41 3.91 0.09
N SER A 389 18.40 3.84 -0.81
CA SER A 389 18.32 3.10 -2.07
C SER A 389 18.50 1.58 -1.94
N ASP A 390 19.05 1.09 -0.82
CA ASP A 390 19.45 -0.31 -0.65
C ASP A 390 18.26 -1.22 -0.30
N SER A 391 17.13 -0.62 0.06
CA SER A 391 15.92 -1.37 0.38
C SER A 391 15.30 -1.98 -0.87
N HIS A 392 14.98 -3.27 -0.78
CA HIS A 392 14.31 -4.01 -1.85
C HIS A 392 12.78 -3.76 -1.90
N ILE A 393 12.22 -3.10 -0.88
CA ILE A 393 10.80 -2.74 -0.80
C ILE A 393 10.51 -1.56 -1.75
N PHE A 394 11.48 -0.66 -1.86
CA PHE A 394 11.35 0.60 -2.56
C PHE A 394 12.16 0.62 -3.86
N GLY A 395 11.68 1.36 -4.85
CA GLY A 395 12.31 1.40 -6.16
C GLY A 395 12.13 2.72 -6.90
N GLN A 396 12.94 2.86 -7.94
CA GLN A 396 12.85 3.97 -8.88
C GLN A 396 11.55 3.87 -9.67
N GLU A 397 10.91 5.01 -9.91
CA GLU A 397 9.74 5.05 -10.78
C GLU A 397 10.11 4.76 -12.24
N PRO A 398 9.21 4.14 -13.02
CA PRO A 398 9.49 3.81 -14.41
C PRO A 398 9.71 5.06 -15.26
N GLU A 399 10.61 4.95 -16.24
CA GLU A 399 10.80 6.02 -17.22
C GLU A 399 9.55 6.23 -18.09
N GLY A 400 9.35 7.46 -18.56
CA GLY A 400 8.23 7.79 -19.44
C GLY A 400 8.35 7.11 -20.81
N PHE A 401 7.21 6.78 -21.42
CA PHE A 401 7.16 6.06 -22.70
C PHE A 401 7.97 6.72 -23.82
N ARG A 402 7.90 8.06 -23.95
CA ARG A 402 8.65 8.80 -24.98
C ARG A 402 10.16 8.72 -24.77
N SER A 403 10.62 8.73 -23.51
CA SER A 403 12.04 8.54 -23.16
C SER A 403 12.52 7.14 -23.54
N LEU A 404 11.74 6.12 -23.14
CA LEU A 404 11.99 4.73 -23.50
C LEU A 404 12.06 4.54 -25.02
N TYR A 405 11.09 5.10 -25.76
CA TYR A 405 11.01 5.00 -27.21
C TYR A 405 12.21 5.69 -27.90
N ARG A 406 12.60 6.90 -27.45
CA ARG A 406 13.78 7.59 -27.99
C ARG A 406 15.05 6.76 -27.80
N ARG A 407 15.25 6.20 -26.60
CA ARG A 407 16.40 5.32 -26.32
C ARG A 407 16.42 4.08 -27.20
N LEU A 408 15.26 3.47 -27.41
CA LEU A 408 15.13 2.31 -28.30
C LEU A 408 15.51 2.68 -29.76
N VAL A 409 14.99 3.78 -30.29
CA VAL A 409 15.26 4.22 -31.67
C VAL A 409 16.74 4.59 -31.86
N ASN A 410 17.32 5.34 -30.94
CA ASN A 410 18.73 5.69 -30.97
C ASN A 410 19.62 4.43 -30.95
N SER A 411 19.22 3.41 -30.19
CA SER A 411 19.96 2.15 -30.15
C SER A 411 19.85 1.33 -31.42
N ILE A 412 18.66 1.26 -32.04
CA ILE A 412 18.49 0.67 -33.38
C ILE A 412 19.39 1.39 -34.40
N ASN A 413 19.55 2.70 -34.26
CA ASN A 413 20.42 3.53 -35.10
C ASN A 413 21.91 3.50 -34.68
N ASN A 414 22.32 2.57 -33.80
CA ASN A 414 23.69 2.43 -33.28
C ASN A 414 24.29 3.70 -32.64
N SER A 415 23.43 4.61 -32.17
CA SER A 415 23.85 5.88 -31.56
C SER A 415 24.09 5.75 -30.04
N GLU A 416 23.40 4.80 -29.38
CA GLU A 416 23.62 4.49 -27.95
C GLU A 416 23.28 3.01 -27.64
N PRO A 417 23.95 2.35 -26.69
CA PRO A 417 23.58 1.00 -26.26
C PRO A 417 22.26 1.00 -25.46
N PHE A 418 21.37 0.04 -25.76
CA PHE A 418 20.13 -0.17 -25.00
C PHE A 418 20.29 -1.26 -23.95
N TYR A 419 20.56 -0.85 -22.71
CA TYR A 419 20.56 -1.76 -21.57
C TYR A 419 19.14 -2.05 -21.11
N ILE A 420 18.74 -3.32 -21.22
CA ILE A 420 17.54 -3.83 -20.55
C ILE A 420 17.94 -4.10 -19.10
N ASN A 421 17.79 -3.10 -18.24
CA ASN A 421 17.75 -3.38 -16.81
C ASN A 421 16.48 -4.23 -16.56
N GLU A 422 16.60 -5.31 -15.78
CA GLU A 422 15.42 -6.06 -15.35
C GLU A 422 14.40 -5.05 -14.84
N ARG A 423 13.21 -5.06 -15.46
CA ARG A 423 12.16 -4.13 -15.05
C ARG A 423 11.82 -4.47 -13.61
N HIS A 424 12.33 -3.68 -12.65
CA HIS A 424 11.77 -3.52 -11.31
C HIS A 424 10.35 -2.96 -11.49
N SER A 425 9.47 -3.81 -11.99
CA SER A 425 8.15 -3.51 -12.51
C SER A 425 7.12 -3.43 -11.39
N CYS A 426 7.57 -3.59 -10.15
CA CYS A 426 6.75 -3.49 -8.96
C CYS A 426 7.68 -3.27 -7.75
N GLY A 427 7.34 -2.28 -6.95
CA GLY A 427 8.13 -1.72 -5.86
C GLY A 427 7.45 -0.41 -5.42
N VAL A 428 7.52 -0.07 -4.15
CA VAL A 428 6.97 1.21 -3.66
C VAL A 428 7.91 2.33 -4.12
N PRO A 429 7.44 3.42 -4.75
CA PRO A 429 8.34 4.51 -5.14
C PRO A 429 9.14 5.04 -3.96
N TYR A 430 10.46 5.28 -4.11
CA TYR A 430 11.34 5.75 -3.03
C TYR A 430 10.75 6.89 -2.21
N ARG A 431 10.11 7.86 -2.88
CA ARG A 431 9.43 9.01 -2.26
C ARG A 431 8.43 8.68 -1.14
N PHE A 432 7.94 7.44 -1.05
CA PHE A 432 7.00 7.00 -0.02
C PHE A 432 7.66 6.40 1.22
N GLN A 433 8.98 6.22 1.26
CA GLN A 433 9.71 5.70 2.41
C GLN A 433 9.42 6.49 3.69
N LEU A 434 9.32 7.82 3.57
CA LEU A 434 9.09 8.67 4.72
C LEU A 434 7.68 9.27 4.69
N PRO A 435 6.96 9.29 5.82
CA PRO A 435 5.80 10.13 5.99
C PRO A 435 6.21 11.61 6.01
N ARG A 436 5.29 12.48 5.58
CA ARG A 436 5.51 13.92 5.60
C ARG A 436 5.78 14.37 7.04
N GLY A 437 6.81 15.19 7.23
CA GLY A 437 7.17 15.79 8.51
C GLY A 437 6.43 17.10 8.83
N TRP A 438 6.78 17.71 9.96
CA TRP A 438 6.38 19.07 10.33
C TRP A 438 7.58 20.01 10.23
N LYS A 439 7.33 21.32 10.05
CA LYS A 439 8.40 22.32 10.10
C LYS A 439 9.19 22.28 11.42
N SER A 440 8.53 21.91 12.52
CA SER A 440 9.14 21.76 13.85
C SER A 440 9.75 20.39 14.10
N GLY A 441 9.75 19.48 13.13
CA GLY A 441 10.08 18.07 13.32
C GLY A 441 8.89 17.29 13.87
N GLN A 442 8.30 16.43 13.05
CA GLN A 442 7.28 15.49 13.50
C GLN A 442 7.96 14.25 14.11
N PRO A 443 7.62 13.87 15.35
CA PRO A 443 8.19 12.70 16.00
C PRO A 443 7.60 11.39 15.45
N PHE A 444 8.47 10.45 15.15
CA PHE A 444 8.17 9.06 14.79
C PHE A 444 9.01 8.11 15.65
N VAL A 445 8.64 6.83 15.67
CA VAL A 445 9.40 5.77 16.35
C VAL A 445 9.94 4.81 15.30
N ILE A 446 11.26 4.65 15.28
CA ILE A 446 11.91 3.56 14.56
C ILE A 446 11.93 2.32 15.46
N ALA A 447 11.49 1.20 14.92
CA ALA A 447 11.64 -0.10 15.55
C ALA A 447 12.63 -0.95 14.75
N VAL A 448 13.74 -1.33 15.37
CA VAL A 448 14.73 -2.26 14.81
C VAL A 448 14.57 -3.61 15.49
N ILE A 449 14.28 -4.66 14.72
CA ILE A 449 14.13 -6.02 15.22
C ILE A 449 15.12 -6.92 14.49
N VAL A 450 15.89 -7.71 15.24
CA VAL A 450 16.81 -8.71 14.69
C VAL A 450 16.35 -10.10 15.08
N THR A 451 16.12 -10.96 14.10
CA THR A 451 15.72 -12.36 14.30
C THR A 451 16.71 -13.32 13.67
N PRO A 452 16.80 -14.59 14.11
CA PRO A 452 17.65 -15.58 13.45
C PRO A 452 17.20 -15.80 12.00
N ALA A 453 18.15 -15.86 11.07
CA ALA A 453 17.88 -16.27 9.71
C ALA A 453 17.63 -17.79 9.69
N VAL A 454 16.57 -18.23 9.01
CA VAL A 454 16.36 -19.66 8.79
C VAL A 454 16.89 -19.97 7.40
N LEU A 455 18.04 -20.64 7.33
CA LEU A 455 18.68 -21.05 6.10
C LEU A 455 17.68 -21.86 5.25
N THR A 456 17.16 -21.25 4.19
CA THR A 456 16.62 -21.99 3.06
C THR A 456 17.73 -22.10 2.02
N GLU A 457 17.80 -23.22 1.31
CA GLU A 457 18.77 -23.45 0.21
C GLU A 457 18.56 -22.51 -0.99
N ALA A 458 17.60 -21.60 -0.90
CA ALA A 458 17.29 -20.65 -1.95
C ALA A 458 18.27 -19.46 -1.91
N VAL A 459 19.10 -19.39 -2.94
CA VAL A 459 19.87 -18.18 -3.27
C VAL A 459 18.88 -17.09 -3.66
N GLN A 460 18.83 -16.03 -2.88
CA GLN A 460 18.04 -14.84 -3.17
C GLN A 460 18.98 -13.83 -3.83
N GLU A 461 18.84 -13.60 -5.13
CA GLU A 461 19.54 -12.48 -5.79
C GLU A 461 18.86 -11.13 -5.46
N ASN A 462 17.57 -11.14 -5.08
CA ASN A 462 16.76 -9.94 -4.87
C ASN A 462 15.86 -10.00 -3.62
N GLY A 463 16.44 -10.09 -2.42
CA GLY A 463 15.81 -9.77 -1.12
C GLY A 463 14.55 -10.57 -0.67
N PRO A 464 14.24 -10.60 0.64
CA PRO A 464 13.09 -11.32 1.17
C PRO A 464 11.79 -10.49 1.10
N LEU A 465 10.99 -10.74 0.07
CA LEU A 465 9.62 -10.23 -0.13
C LEU A 465 9.50 -8.71 -0.33
N GLY A 466 9.64 -8.26 -1.57
CA GLY A 466 9.09 -6.97 -1.99
C GLY A 466 7.55 -6.99 -2.05
N PRO A 467 6.88 -5.84 -2.29
CA PRO A 467 5.42 -5.69 -2.34
C PRO A 467 4.72 -6.51 -3.45
N CYS A 468 5.47 -7.33 -4.18
CA CYS A 468 5.08 -8.02 -5.39
C CYS A 468 5.22 -9.54 -5.26
N GLY A 469 5.56 -10.01 -4.05
CA GLY A 469 5.90 -11.39 -3.77
C GLY A 469 7.30 -11.78 -4.24
N THR A 470 7.81 -12.89 -3.71
CA THR A 470 9.02 -13.56 -4.20
C THR A 470 8.71 -15.05 -4.38
N ALA A 471 9.55 -15.77 -5.14
CA ALA A 471 9.42 -17.22 -5.26
C ALA A 471 9.90 -17.97 -3.99
N THR A 472 10.80 -17.35 -3.22
CA THR A 472 11.46 -17.94 -2.05
C THR A 472 11.76 -16.87 -0.99
N SER A 473 11.92 -17.28 0.28
CA SER A 473 12.29 -16.41 1.40
C SER A 473 13.30 -17.10 2.33
N GLN A 474 14.32 -16.37 2.78
CA GLN A 474 15.20 -16.76 3.89
C GLN A 474 14.60 -16.43 5.27
N ASP A 475 13.43 -15.81 5.25
CA ASP A 475 12.66 -15.45 6.41
C ASP A 475 11.35 -16.25 6.46
N LYS A 476 11.23 -17.12 7.46
CA LYS A 476 10.03 -17.92 7.72
C LYS A 476 8.99 -17.21 8.61
N LYS A 477 9.30 -16.01 9.12
CA LYS A 477 8.34 -15.25 9.93
C LYS A 477 7.13 -14.84 9.07
N SER A 478 6.02 -14.55 9.74
CA SER A 478 4.84 -14.02 9.07
C SER A 478 5.14 -12.63 8.51
N LEU A 479 4.49 -12.26 7.41
CA LEU A 479 4.62 -10.91 6.88
C LEU A 479 4.00 -9.90 7.84
N GLY A 480 4.78 -8.88 8.21
CA GLY A 480 4.43 -7.93 9.27
C GLY A 480 4.90 -8.32 10.67
N PHE A 481 5.61 -9.44 10.83
CA PHE A 481 6.24 -9.78 12.11
C PHE A 481 7.15 -8.65 12.62
N PRO A 482 7.11 -8.27 13.90
CA PRO A 482 6.30 -8.84 14.99
C PRO A 482 4.98 -8.08 15.28
N PHE A 483 4.57 -7.15 14.40
CA PHE A 483 3.41 -6.28 14.60
C PHE A 483 2.09 -6.85 14.05
N ASP A 484 2.15 -8.02 13.42
CA ASP A 484 1.01 -8.74 12.86
C ASP A 484 0.05 -9.26 13.94
N ARG A 485 0.57 -9.67 15.10
CA ARG A 485 -0.20 -10.18 16.25
C ARG A 485 -0.49 -9.10 17.30
N PRO A 486 -1.51 -9.29 18.16
CA PRO A 486 -1.68 -8.50 19.38
C PRO A 486 -0.42 -8.51 20.24
N ILE A 487 -0.16 -7.37 20.89
CA ILE A 487 1.08 -7.09 21.58
C ILE A 487 0.86 -6.94 23.09
N GLU A 488 1.70 -7.63 23.84
CA GLU A 488 1.98 -7.32 25.24
C GLU A 488 3.33 -6.60 25.31
N GLU A 489 3.31 -5.30 25.55
CA GLU A 489 4.47 -4.42 25.43
C GLU A 489 5.66 -4.85 26.31
N SER A 490 5.38 -5.43 27.49
CA SER A 490 6.41 -5.98 28.39
C SER A 490 7.25 -7.11 27.78
N ARG A 491 6.77 -7.76 26.72
CA ARG A 491 7.48 -8.83 25.99
C ARG A 491 8.42 -8.30 24.92
N PHE A 492 8.31 -7.04 24.55
CA PHE A 492 9.15 -6.39 23.54
C PHE A 492 10.43 -5.78 24.13
N HIS A 493 10.58 -5.77 25.45
CA HIS A 493 11.82 -5.43 26.14
C HIS A 493 12.86 -6.56 26.04
N LEU A 494 13.41 -6.75 24.84
CA LEU A 494 14.42 -7.76 24.52
C LEU A 494 15.65 -7.10 23.92
N SER A 495 16.83 -7.68 24.13
CA SER A 495 18.10 -7.12 23.65
C SER A 495 18.15 -6.96 22.13
N ASN A 496 17.47 -7.82 21.38
CA ASN A 496 17.45 -7.82 19.93
C ASN A 496 16.36 -6.91 19.31
N ILE A 497 15.67 -6.12 20.12
CA ILE A 497 14.63 -5.17 19.71
C ILE A 497 15.00 -3.79 20.26
N LEU A 498 15.00 -2.77 19.40
CA LEU A 498 15.24 -1.38 19.78
C LEU A 498 14.11 -0.49 19.26
N PHE A 499 13.55 0.35 20.13
CA PHE A 499 12.68 1.46 19.75
C PHE A 499 13.44 2.77 19.94
N LYS A 500 13.48 3.61 18.90
CA LYS A 500 14.23 4.88 18.88
C LYS A 500 13.36 6.00 18.32
N ASP A 501 13.27 7.11 19.05
CA ASP A 501 12.61 8.31 18.56
C ASP A 501 13.44 8.97 17.45
N VAL A 502 12.76 9.39 16.40
CA VAL A 502 13.33 10.16 15.27
C VAL A 502 12.39 11.30 14.89
N PHE A 503 12.92 12.31 14.19
CA PHE A 503 12.15 13.46 13.73
C PHE A 503 12.20 13.57 12.22
N SER A 504 11.05 13.88 11.60
CA SER A 504 10.95 14.22 10.18
C SER A 504 10.56 15.68 10.01
N ILE A 505 11.35 16.43 9.26
CA ILE A 505 11.12 17.84 8.92
C ILE A 505 10.49 17.94 7.52
N SER A 506 9.61 18.92 7.29
CA SER A 506 8.99 19.20 5.99
C SER A 506 9.01 20.67 5.60
#